data_AF-A0AAN7UY08-F1
#
_entry.id   AF-A0AAN7UY08-F1
#
_cell.length_a   1.000
_cell.length_b   1.000
_cell.length_c   1.000
_cell.angle_alpha   90.00
_cell.angle_beta   90.00
_cell.angle_gamma   90.00
#
_symmetry.space_group_name_H-M   'P 1'
#
loop_
_entity.id
_entity.type
_entity.pdbx_description
1 polymer ?
#
loop_
_entity_poly.entity_id
_entity_poly.type
_entity_poly.pdbx_seq_one_letter_code
_entity_poly.pdbx_strand_id
1 'polypeptide(L)'
;MLQTRSSKSLIQALGCLGILPSAAAQSFQYVFSDSLPGTVLTPACSAALTSNISCDPWVSHFREGSYYKPAGLQSVCTTSCQTAIKNYQSSLASNCKGLTYNFTETTYLPIDSIGSMLDYVYSLTCLQDSGRFCNYVAYKASLQADVNASTPLGKSLERGSD
;
A
#
# COMPACT_ATOMS: atom_id res chain seq x y z
N MET A 1 2.36 -73.30 -27.27
CA MET A 1 2.57 -71.88 -27.64
C MET A 1 2.20 -71.05 -26.40
N LEU A 2 3.20 -70.56 -25.66
CA LEU A 2 3.52 -69.11 -25.45
C LEU A 2 2.25 -68.28 -25.11
N GLN A 3 2.14 -67.49 -24.04
CA GLN A 3 3.13 -66.83 -23.18
C GLN A 3 2.47 -66.33 -21.87
N THR A 4 3.31 -65.90 -20.94
CA THR A 4 3.14 -65.58 -19.52
C THR A 4 2.79 -64.13 -19.16
N ARG A 5 2.15 -63.95 -17.98
CA ARG A 5 2.30 -62.89 -16.94
C ARG A 5 1.94 -61.42 -17.27
N SER A 6 1.16 -60.77 -16.39
CA SER A 6 1.68 -59.97 -15.25
C SER A 6 0.69 -58.90 -14.76
N SER A 7 0.41 -58.94 -13.46
CA SER A 7 -0.28 -57.95 -12.63
C SER A 7 0.49 -56.62 -12.55
N LYS A 8 -0.21 -55.47 -12.60
CA LYS A 8 0.19 -54.14 -12.12
C LYS A 8 -1.08 -53.27 -12.03
N SER A 9 -1.29 -52.33 -11.12
CA SER A 9 -0.82 -52.00 -9.77
C SER A 9 -1.66 -50.76 -9.41
N LEU A 10 -2.19 -50.69 -8.18
CA LEU A 10 -2.77 -49.47 -7.63
C LEU A 10 -1.75 -48.33 -7.68
N ILE A 11 -2.10 -47.19 -8.27
CA ILE A 11 -1.40 -45.92 -8.05
C ILE A 11 -2.46 -44.88 -7.69
N GLN A 12 -2.48 -44.53 -6.40
CA GLN A 12 -3.13 -43.34 -5.87
C GLN A 12 -2.51 -42.11 -6.54
N ALA A 13 -3.34 -41.30 -7.20
CA ALA A 13 -2.94 -39.97 -7.60
C ALA A 13 -3.01 -39.04 -6.37
N LEU A 14 -1.89 -38.89 -5.66
CA LEU A 14 -1.64 -37.72 -4.83
C LEU A 14 -1.42 -36.53 -5.78
N GLY A 15 -2.50 -35.80 -6.07
CA GLY A 15 -2.44 -34.53 -6.78
C GLY A 15 -1.67 -33.50 -5.95
N CYS A 16 -0.65 -32.91 -6.56
CA CYS A 16 0.21 -31.89 -5.99
C CYS A 16 -0.60 -30.73 -5.39
N LEU A 17 -0.61 -30.61 -4.05
CA LEU A 17 -0.81 -29.32 -3.40
C LEU A 17 0.39 -28.45 -3.76
N GLY A 18 0.27 -27.67 -4.83
CA GLY A 18 1.16 -26.55 -5.06
C GLY A 18 1.01 -25.58 -3.90
N ILE A 19 2.04 -25.48 -3.06
CA ILE A 19 2.16 -24.42 -2.07
C ILE A 19 2.30 -23.13 -2.89
N LEU A 20 1.20 -22.40 -3.10
CA LEU A 20 1.29 -21.01 -3.50
C LEU A 20 2.08 -20.31 -2.40
N PRO A 21 3.18 -19.60 -2.70
CA PRO A 21 3.87 -18.81 -1.69
C PRO A 21 2.86 -17.81 -1.15
N SER A 22 2.46 -18.00 0.12
CA SER A 22 1.71 -16.99 0.86
C SER A 22 2.56 -15.73 0.84
N ALA A 23 2.16 -14.73 0.05
CA ALA A 23 2.71 -13.39 0.18
C ALA A 23 2.57 -13.04 1.67
N ALA A 24 3.69 -12.90 2.38
CA ALA A 24 3.67 -12.61 3.80
C ALA A 24 2.75 -11.39 3.99
N ALA A 25 1.69 -11.56 4.78
CA ALA A 25 0.75 -10.48 5.04
C ALA A 25 1.51 -9.41 5.82
N GLN A 26 1.98 -8.39 5.11
CA GLN A 26 2.62 -7.24 5.72
C GLN A 26 1.55 -6.35 6.34
N SER A 27 1.91 -5.67 7.43
CA SER A 27 1.06 -4.66 8.03
C SER A 27 1.88 -3.56 8.69
N PHE A 28 1.31 -2.36 8.78
CA PHE A 28 1.94 -1.23 9.47
C PHE A 28 0.90 -0.36 10.16
N GLN A 29 1.35 0.43 11.13
CA GLN A 29 0.59 1.54 11.69
C GLN A 29 0.92 2.80 10.92
N TYR A 30 -0.09 3.50 10.42
CA TYR A 30 0.11 4.80 9.78
C TYR A 30 0.24 5.93 10.81
N VAL A 31 -0.51 5.84 11.91
CA VAL A 31 -0.43 6.72 13.07
C VAL A 31 -0.01 5.88 14.28
N PHE A 32 1.02 6.32 14.99
CA PHE A 32 1.57 5.61 16.16
C PHE A 32 0.93 6.12 17.45
N SER A 33 0.84 5.25 18.47
CA SER A 33 0.19 5.59 19.73
C SER A 33 0.86 6.75 20.49
N ASP A 34 2.17 6.89 20.35
CA ASP A 34 2.97 7.98 20.94
C ASP A 34 2.78 9.34 20.23
N SER A 35 2.22 9.34 19.02
CA SER A 35 1.85 10.55 18.28
C SER A 35 0.45 11.08 18.63
N LEU A 36 -0.33 10.33 19.42
CA LEU A 36 -1.68 10.75 19.80
C LEU A 36 -1.64 11.80 20.92
N PRO A 37 -2.51 12.82 20.89
CA PRO A 37 -2.66 13.75 22.00
C PRO A 37 -3.31 13.05 23.19
N GLY A 38 -2.78 13.29 24.39
CA GLY A 38 -3.18 12.55 25.60
C GLY A 38 -4.61 12.79 26.12
N THR A 39 -5.35 13.78 25.62
CA THR A 39 -6.61 14.24 26.27
C THR A 39 -7.80 14.56 25.35
N VAL A 40 -7.66 14.46 24.02
CA VAL A 40 -8.66 15.01 23.06
C VAL A 40 -9.38 13.94 22.22
N LEU A 41 -8.97 12.67 22.33
CA LEU A 41 -9.53 11.58 21.52
C LEU A 41 -10.40 10.63 22.34
N THR A 42 -11.49 10.15 21.73
CA THR A 42 -12.25 9.02 22.28
C THR A 42 -11.40 7.75 22.18
N PRO A 43 -11.55 6.77 23.10
CA PRO A 43 -10.84 5.49 23.00
C PRO A 43 -11.07 4.77 21.65
N ALA A 44 -12.29 4.87 21.11
CA ALA A 44 -12.63 4.30 19.81
C ALA A 44 -11.85 4.95 18.65
N CYS A 45 -11.74 6.29 18.65
CA CYS A 45 -10.96 6.99 17.64
C CYS A 45 -9.46 6.68 17.77
N SER A 46 -8.92 6.68 19.00
CA SER A 46 -7.51 6.33 19.24
C SER A 46 -7.16 4.92 18.75
N ALA A 47 -8.04 3.95 19.02
CA ALA A 47 -7.89 2.58 18.54
C ALA A 47 -7.99 2.48 17.00
N ALA A 48 -8.89 3.25 16.39
CA ALA A 48 -9.02 3.30 14.93
C ALA A 48 -7.77 3.91 14.27
N LEU A 49 -7.27 5.03 14.79
CA LEU A 49 -6.06 5.72 14.28
C LEU A 49 -4.83 4.81 14.30
N THR A 50 -4.65 4.07 15.40
CA THR A 50 -3.48 3.22 15.64
C THR A 50 -3.67 1.78 15.14
N SER A 51 -4.76 1.51 14.43
CA SER A 51 -4.99 0.17 13.87
C SER A 51 -3.98 -0.18 12.78
N ASN A 52 -3.62 -1.46 12.70
CA ASN A 52 -2.73 -1.96 11.66
C ASN A 52 -3.46 -2.00 10.30
N ILE A 53 -2.79 -1.49 9.27
CA ILE A 53 -3.23 -1.57 7.88
C ILE A 53 -2.49 -2.75 7.25
N SER A 54 -3.22 -3.77 6.79
CA SER A 54 -2.66 -4.96 6.12
C SER A 54 -2.17 -4.64 4.70
N CYS A 55 -1.08 -3.91 4.61
CA CYS A 55 -0.38 -3.56 3.37
C CYS A 55 1.14 -3.46 3.62
N ASP A 56 1.93 -3.47 2.54
CA ASP A 56 3.35 -3.17 2.57
C ASP A 56 3.61 -1.80 3.23
N PRO A 57 4.48 -1.71 4.26
CA PRO A 57 4.77 -0.47 4.98
C PRO A 57 5.31 0.65 4.10
N TRP A 58 5.82 0.33 2.91
CA TRP A 58 6.35 1.31 1.97
C TRP A 58 5.31 2.34 1.52
N VAL A 59 4.01 2.04 1.63
CA VAL A 59 2.93 3.02 1.41
C VAL A 59 3.10 4.28 2.26
N SER A 60 3.62 4.17 3.49
CA SER A 60 3.86 5.33 4.36
C SER A 60 4.91 6.31 3.81
N HIS A 61 5.71 5.89 2.82
CA HIS A 61 6.68 6.71 2.12
C HIS A 61 6.14 7.34 0.84
N PHE A 62 4.90 7.06 0.46
CA PHE A 62 4.29 7.72 -0.69
C PHE A 62 4.12 9.22 -0.44
N ARG A 63 4.47 10.02 -1.45
CA ARG A 63 4.37 11.49 -1.44
C ARG A 63 3.78 11.94 -2.76
N GLU A 64 2.93 12.94 -2.70
CA GLU A 64 2.40 13.59 -3.90
C GLU A 64 3.55 14.18 -4.72
N GLY A 65 3.48 14.01 -6.04
CA GLY A 65 4.53 14.48 -6.97
C GLY A 65 5.81 13.64 -6.98
N SER A 66 5.95 12.62 -6.13
CA SER A 66 7.08 11.67 -6.19
C SER A 66 6.89 10.62 -7.28
N TYR A 67 8.01 10.14 -7.83
CA TYR A 67 8.01 8.98 -8.73
C TYR A 67 8.63 7.77 -8.06
N TYR A 68 8.26 6.61 -8.56
CA TYR A 68 8.68 5.32 -8.03
C TYR A 68 8.94 4.36 -9.18
N LYS A 69 9.97 3.51 -9.05
CA LYS A 69 10.28 2.51 -10.08
C LYS A 69 9.11 1.50 -10.20
N PRO A 70 8.71 1.08 -11.41
CA PRO A 70 7.58 0.16 -11.60
C PRO A 70 7.69 -1.14 -10.82
N ALA A 71 8.88 -1.72 -10.67
CA ALA A 71 9.07 -2.95 -9.90
C ALA A 71 8.67 -2.78 -8.42
N GLY A 72 9.01 -1.64 -7.81
CA GLY A 72 8.58 -1.31 -6.45
C GLY A 72 7.06 -1.12 -6.38
N LEU A 73 6.50 -0.35 -7.31
CA LEU A 73 5.05 -0.13 -7.37
C LEU A 73 4.25 -1.43 -7.58
N GLN A 74 4.70 -2.36 -8.42
CA GLN A 74 4.02 -3.65 -8.62
C GLN A 74 3.88 -4.45 -7.33
N SER A 75 4.88 -4.41 -6.45
CA SER A 75 4.82 -5.11 -5.17
C SER A 75 3.82 -4.51 -4.17
N VAL A 76 3.50 -3.21 -4.30
CA VAL A 76 2.70 -2.46 -3.31
C VAL A 76 1.31 -2.08 -3.80
N CYS A 77 1.18 -1.77 -5.09
CA CYS A 77 -0.05 -1.40 -5.77
C CYS A 77 -0.92 -2.63 -6.07
N THR A 78 -1.53 -3.17 -5.02
CA THR A 78 -2.33 -4.39 -5.04
C THR A 78 -3.76 -4.10 -4.59
N THR A 79 -4.73 -4.88 -5.09
CA THR A 79 -6.14 -4.74 -4.70
C THR A 79 -6.35 -4.97 -3.19
N SER A 80 -5.58 -5.89 -2.59
CA SER A 80 -5.64 -6.16 -1.15
C SER A 80 -5.18 -4.95 -0.33
N CYS A 81 -4.09 -4.30 -0.72
CA CYS A 81 -3.61 -3.10 -0.05
C CYS A 81 -4.60 -1.93 -0.18
N GLN A 82 -5.14 -1.65 -1.37
CA GLN A 82 -6.19 -0.64 -1.54
C GLN A 82 -7.38 -0.93 -0.61
N THR A 83 -7.80 -2.20 -0.53
CA THR A 83 -8.92 -2.60 0.33
C THR A 83 -8.60 -2.35 1.80
N ALA A 84 -7.39 -2.68 2.26
CA ALA A 84 -6.95 -2.42 3.62
C ALA A 84 -6.95 -0.91 3.95
N ILE A 85 -6.50 -0.07 3.03
CA ILE A 85 -6.51 1.40 3.20
C ILE A 85 -7.94 1.95 3.26
N LYS A 86 -8.85 1.48 2.39
CA LYS A 86 -10.27 1.88 2.41
C LYS A 86 -10.98 1.44 3.69
N ASN A 87 -10.64 0.27 4.22
CA ASN A 87 -11.15 -0.19 5.51
C ASN A 87 -10.66 0.70 6.65
N TYR A 88 -9.37 1.08 6.64
CA TYR A 88 -8.81 2.04 7.59
C TYR A 88 -9.54 3.39 7.53
N GLN A 89 -9.69 3.97 6.32
CA GLN A 89 -10.45 5.20 6.11
C GLN A 89 -11.88 5.11 6.65
N SER A 90 -12.60 4.03 6.34
CA SER A 90 -13.98 3.82 6.79
C SER A 90 -14.08 3.69 8.31
N SER A 91 -13.08 3.06 8.94
CA SER A 91 -12.96 2.96 10.39
C SER A 91 -12.80 4.34 11.03
N LEU A 92 -11.97 5.21 10.47
CA LEU A 92 -11.81 6.58 10.97
C LEU A 92 -13.09 7.41 10.79
N ALA A 93 -13.73 7.35 9.62
CA ALA A 93 -14.99 8.05 9.36
C ALA A 93 -16.10 7.66 10.34
N SER A 94 -16.08 6.42 10.82
CA SER A 94 -17.06 5.90 11.79
C SER A 94 -16.73 6.27 13.23
N ASN A 95 -15.45 6.19 13.63
CA ASN A 95 -15.03 6.29 15.03
C ASN A 95 -14.52 7.68 15.44
N CYS A 96 -14.12 8.52 14.48
CA CYS A 96 -13.51 9.83 14.72
C CYS A 96 -14.38 11.01 14.26
N LYS A 97 -15.65 10.76 13.89
CA LYS A 97 -16.55 11.78 13.35
C LYS A 97 -16.70 12.98 14.29
N GLY A 98 -16.51 14.19 13.74
CA GLY A 98 -16.64 15.45 14.48
C GLY A 98 -15.43 15.82 15.34
N LEU A 99 -14.41 14.97 15.40
CA LEU A 99 -13.14 15.30 16.03
C LEU A 99 -12.21 15.97 15.01
N THR A 100 -11.43 16.94 15.48
CA THR A 100 -10.48 17.68 14.66
C THR A 100 -9.08 17.66 15.26
N TYR A 101 -8.06 17.77 14.42
CA TYR A 101 -6.68 17.99 14.84
C TYR A 101 -6.16 19.31 14.28
N ASN A 102 -5.19 19.90 14.97
CA ASN A 102 -4.49 21.08 14.51
C ASN A 102 -3.54 20.67 13.37
N PHE A 103 -3.81 21.15 12.16
CA PHE A 103 -2.96 20.96 10.99
C PHE A 103 -1.95 22.11 10.85
N THR A 104 -2.40 23.33 11.15
CA THR A 104 -1.57 24.53 11.33
C THR A 104 -2.10 25.32 12.51
N GLU A 105 -1.32 26.29 13.02
CA GLU A 105 -1.70 27.14 14.15
C GLU A 105 -3.14 27.70 14.08
N THR A 106 -3.65 27.94 12.87
CA THR A 106 -4.98 28.50 12.63
C THR A 106 -5.95 27.55 11.92
N THR A 107 -5.50 26.38 11.48
CA THR A 107 -6.30 25.45 10.67
C THR A 107 -6.49 24.13 11.37
N TYR A 108 -7.76 23.76 11.55
CA TYR A 108 -8.17 22.47 12.07
C TYR A 108 -8.73 21.62 10.94
N LEU A 109 -8.29 20.37 10.87
CA LEU A 109 -8.79 19.39 9.92
C LEU A 109 -9.56 18.27 10.65
N PRO A 110 -10.59 17.70 10.03
CA PRO A 110 -11.26 16.51 10.56
C PRO A 110 -10.28 15.34 10.70
N ILE A 111 -10.31 14.61 11.82
CA ILE A 111 -9.39 13.49 12.03
C ILE A 111 -9.58 12.37 10.99
N ASP A 112 -10.81 12.15 10.54
CA ASP A 112 -11.12 11.19 9.48
C ASP A 112 -10.56 11.59 8.10
N SER A 113 -10.06 12.82 7.92
CA SER A 113 -9.34 13.22 6.70
C SER A 113 -7.99 12.51 6.57
N ILE A 114 -7.39 12.02 7.67
CA ILE A 114 -6.11 11.29 7.65
C ILE A 114 -6.21 10.03 6.76
N GLY A 115 -7.27 9.23 6.94
CA GLY A 115 -7.50 8.04 6.13
C GLY A 115 -7.81 8.39 4.67
N SER A 116 -8.53 9.49 4.44
CA SER A 116 -8.84 9.96 3.09
C SER A 116 -7.60 10.45 2.35
N MET A 117 -6.67 11.11 3.04
CA MET A 117 -5.39 11.55 2.47
C MET A 117 -4.49 10.36 2.12
N LEU A 118 -4.44 9.33 2.98
CA LEU A 118 -3.74 8.09 2.70
C LEU A 118 -4.30 7.39 1.45
N ASP A 119 -5.63 7.25 1.35
CA ASP A 119 -6.29 6.64 0.18
C ASP A 119 -6.04 7.45 -1.10
N TYR A 120 -6.10 8.79 -1.02
CA TYR A 120 -5.78 9.68 -2.13
C TYR A 120 -4.36 9.49 -2.63
N VAL A 121 -3.36 9.59 -1.74
CA VAL A 121 -1.95 9.47 -2.11
C VAL A 121 -1.64 8.09 -2.68
N TYR A 122 -2.20 7.02 -2.10
CA TYR A 122 -2.06 5.66 -2.62
C TYR A 122 -2.68 5.52 -4.01
N SER A 123 -3.92 5.97 -4.18
CA SER A 123 -4.66 5.87 -5.44
C SER A 123 -3.98 6.65 -6.57
N LEU A 124 -3.46 7.85 -6.27
CA LEU A 124 -2.71 8.66 -7.23
C LEU A 124 -1.38 7.98 -7.61
N THR A 125 -0.66 7.44 -6.63
CA THR A 125 0.65 6.78 -6.83
C THR A 125 0.51 5.48 -7.63
N CYS A 126 -0.56 4.73 -7.36
CA CYS A 126 -0.84 3.44 -7.99
C CYS A 126 -1.71 3.54 -9.24
N LEU A 127 -2.02 4.77 -9.70
CA LEU A 127 -2.79 4.99 -10.92
C LEU A 127 -2.08 4.37 -12.12
N GLN A 128 -2.80 3.54 -12.86
CA GLN A 128 -2.31 2.89 -14.07
C GLN A 128 -3.18 3.20 -15.28
N ASP A 129 -2.52 3.31 -16.42
CA ASP A 129 -3.14 3.24 -17.74
C ASP A 129 -2.45 2.13 -18.55
N SER A 130 -3.25 1.16 -19.01
CA SER A 130 -2.77 0.04 -19.83
C SER A 130 -1.56 -0.69 -19.20
N GLY A 131 -1.60 -0.92 -17.88
CA GLY A 131 -0.54 -1.59 -17.11
C GLY A 131 0.70 -0.73 -16.82
N ARG A 132 0.69 0.55 -17.19
CA ARG A 132 1.80 1.49 -16.93
C ARG A 132 1.42 2.43 -15.80
N PHE A 133 2.31 2.60 -14.82
CA PHE A 133 2.11 3.58 -13.75
C PHE A 133 2.24 5.00 -14.27
N CYS A 134 1.20 5.80 -14.05
CA CYS A 134 1.11 7.17 -14.56
C CYS A 134 2.23 8.06 -14.02
N ASN A 135 2.58 7.94 -12.73
CA ASN A 135 3.68 8.71 -12.12
C ASN A 135 5.03 8.44 -12.80
N TYR A 136 5.31 7.19 -13.18
CA TYR A 136 6.56 6.80 -13.81
C TYR A 136 6.59 7.23 -15.29
N VAL A 137 5.45 7.18 -15.97
CA VAL A 137 5.32 7.73 -17.33
C VAL A 137 5.59 9.24 -17.32
N ALA A 138 4.99 9.99 -16.39
CA ALA A 138 5.20 11.42 -16.24
C ALA A 138 6.68 11.76 -15.94
N TYR A 139 7.31 11.02 -15.04
CA TYR A 139 8.74 11.15 -14.77
C TYR A 139 9.61 10.98 -16.03
N LYS A 140 9.40 9.90 -16.80
CA LYS A 140 10.16 9.67 -18.03
C LYS A 140 9.94 10.77 -19.07
N ALA A 141 8.70 11.26 -19.21
CA ALA A 141 8.40 12.37 -20.10
C ALA A 141 9.13 13.66 -19.66
N SER A 142 9.21 13.92 -18.35
CA SER A 142 9.92 15.10 -17.82
C SER A 142 11.41 15.11 -18.16
N LEU A 143 12.09 13.96 -18.07
CA LEU A 143 13.50 13.83 -18.46
C LEU A 143 13.76 14.09 -19.94
N GLN A 144 12.78 13.77 -20.80
CA GLN A 144 12.88 14.02 -22.24
C GLN A 144 12.64 15.50 -22.55
N ALA A 145 11.75 16.15 -21.80
CA ALA A 145 11.41 17.55 -22.00
C ALA A 145 12.50 18.51 -21.48
N ASP A 146 13.20 18.15 -20.41
CA ASP A 146 14.30 18.93 -19.84
C ASP A 146 15.51 18.05 -19.53
N VAL A 147 16.41 17.96 -20.51
CA VAL A 147 17.64 17.17 -20.43
C VAL A 147 18.65 17.70 -19.40
N ASN A 148 18.47 18.93 -18.92
CA ASN A 148 19.36 19.57 -17.96
C ASN A 148 18.74 19.62 -16.54
N ALA A 149 17.57 19.03 -16.34
CA ALA A 149 16.91 19.00 -15.04
C ALA A 149 17.81 18.35 -13.98
N SER A 150 18.33 19.16 -13.06
CA SER A 150 19.13 18.71 -11.91
C SER A 150 18.30 17.93 -10.88
N THR A 151 16.99 18.20 -10.88
CA THR A 151 15.96 17.49 -10.11
C THR A 151 14.75 17.31 -11.01
N PRO A 152 14.65 16.19 -11.74
CA PRO A 152 13.41 15.80 -12.38
C PRO A 152 12.30 15.77 -11.33
N LEU A 153 11.05 16.07 -11.72
CA LEU A 153 9.90 15.98 -10.82
C LEU A 153 9.95 14.66 -10.04
N GLY A 154 9.96 14.75 -8.70
CA GLY A 154 9.75 13.61 -7.81
C GLY A 154 10.99 12.84 -7.32
N LYS A 155 12.20 13.38 -7.36
CA LYS A 155 13.38 12.71 -6.78
C LYS A 155 13.23 12.56 -5.26
N SER A 156 12.80 11.39 -4.76
CA SER A 156 13.21 10.95 -3.43
C SER A 156 13.12 9.44 -3.19
N LEU A 157 14.25 8.93 -2.66
CA LEU A 157 14.54 7.63 -2.06
C LEU A 157 14.28 6.40 -2.94
N GLU A 158 15.28 6.09 -3.78
CA GLU A 158 15.48 4.72 -4.23
C GLU A 158 15.61 3.82 -2.98
N ARG A 159 14.87 2.70 -2.93
CA ARG A 159 15.14 1.64 -1.95
C ARG A 159 16.60 1.24 -2.17
N GLY A 160 17.45 1.55 -1.19
CA GLY A 160 18.90 1.49 -1.31
C GLY A 160 19.41 0.18 -1.91
N SER A 161 20.37 0.32 -2.81
CA SER A 161 21.43 -0.65 -3.05
C SER A 161 22.68 0.15 -3.41
N ASP A 162 23.30 0.69 -2.36
CA ASP A 162 24.74 0.62 -2.12
C ASP A 162 24.93 0.06 -0.71
#